data_AF-A0A428YMJ1-F1
#
_entry.id   AF-A0A428YMJ1-F1
#
_cell.length_a   1.000
_cell.length_b   1.000
_cell.length_c   1.000
_cell.angle_alpha   90.00
_cell.angle_beta   90.00
_cell.angle_gamma   90.00
#
_symmetry.space_group_name_H-M   'P 1'
#
loop_
_entity.id
_entity.type
_entity.pdbx_description
1 polymer ?
#
loop_
_entity_poly.entity_id
_entity_poly.type
_entity_poly.pdbx_seq_one_letter_code
_entity_poly.pdbx_strand_id
1 'polypeptide(L)'
;MSDAEFARGQSADEAIPDSARSGEFELFYRGTVQQLVRFLMLQGASLADARDIAQDTLSSAYERWHKLDNPRAWSYRVASRAFIRKVVSTKEKLTGRCGRRSLDRARS
;
A
#
# COMPACT_ATOMS: atom_id res chain seq x y z
N MET A 1 -58.56 -14.24 1.28
CA MET A 1 -58.16 -13.41 2.44
C MET A 1 -57.13 -14.23 3.21
N SER A 2 -55.82 -14.01 3.12
CA SER A 2 -55.05 -12.82 2.73
C SER A 2 -53.79 -13.22 1.95
N ASP A 3 -53.62 -12.57 0.81
CA ASP A 3 -52.34 -12.34 0.15
C ASP A 3 -51.69 -11.08 0.75
N ALA A 4 -50.37 -10.97 0.59
CA ALA A 4 -49.57 -9.75 0.66
C ALA A 4 -49.27 -9.16 2.06
N GLU A 5 -48.17 -9.63 2.68
CA GLU A 5 -47.41 -8.78 3.62
C GLU A 5 -45.89 -9.05 3.65
N PHE A 6 -45.29 -9.55 2.55
CA PHE A 6 -43.82 -9.67 2.42
C PHE A 6 -43.20 -8.48 1.66
N ALA A 7 -43.69 -7.28 1.92
CA ALA A 7 -43.14 -6.05 1.35
C ALA A 7 -43.23 -4.91 2.36
N ARG A 8 -42.28 -4.85 3.29
CA ARG A 8 -42.01 -3.61 4.03
C ARG A 8 -40.54 -3.56 4.43
N GLY A 9 -39.76 -2.69 3.79
CA GLY A 9 -38.41 -2.37 4.23
C GLY A 9 -37.32 -2.20 3.16
N GLN A 10 -37.66 -2.01 1.87
CA GLN A 10 -36.74 -1.32 0.97
C GLN A 10 -36.96 0.18 1.15
N SER A 11 -36.33 0.74 2.18
CA SER A 11 -36.18 2.19 2.33
C SER A 11 -34.93 2.61 1.57
N ALA A 12 -35.16 3.22 0.42
CA ALA A 12 -34.20 4.05 -0.28
C ALA A 12 -34.08 5.40 0.46
N ASP A 13 -32.90 5.67 1.02
CA ASP A 13 -32.30 6.96 1.47
C ASP A 13 -31.20 6.57 2.50
N GLU A 14 -29.97 7.05 2.57
CA GLU A 14 -29.33 8.24 2.01
C GLU A 14 -27.83 8.10 2.41
N ALA A 15 -27.08 7.27 1.70
CA ALA A 15 -25.61 7.29 1.79
C ALA A 15 -25.10 7.11 0.37
N ILE A 16 -24.72 8.20 -0.30
CA ILE A 16 -23.92 8.11 -1.53
C ILE A 16 -22.64 7.38 -1.11
N PRO A 17 -22.47 6.11 -1.51
CA PRO A 17 -21.94 5.17 -0.55
C PRO A 17 -20.43 5.14 -0.66
N ASP A 18 -19.78 4.99 0.48
CA ASP A 18 -18.38 4.60 0.54
C ASP A 18 -18.07 3.47 -0.46
N SER A 19 -19.04 2.57 -0.68
CA SER A 19 -18.97 1.45 -1.63
C SER A 19 -18.78 1.80 -3.10
N ALA A 20 -19.24 2.95 -3.61
CA ALA A 20 -18.95 3.34 -5.00
C ALA A 20 -17.46 3.67 -5.18
N ARG A 21 -16.88 4.36 -4.18
CA ARG A 21 -15.45 4.70 -4.11
C ARG A 21 -14.60 3.48 -3.82
N SER A 22 -15.05 2.63 -2.89
CA SER A 22 -14.44 1.32 -2.65
C SER A 22 -14.50 0.48 -3.92
N GLY A 23 -15.53 0.62 -4.76
CA GLY A 23 -15.65 -0.06 -6.06
C GLY A 23 -14.62 0.42 -7.07
N GLU A 24 -14.44 1.72 -7.24
CA GLU A 24 -13.40 2.29 -8.12
C GLU A 24 -11.99 1.90 -7.66
N PHE A 25 -11.75 1.96 -6.35
CA PHE A 25 -10.50 1.51 -5.77
C PHE A 25 -10.30 0.00 -5.96
N GLU A 26 -11.32 -0.82 -5.79
CA GLU A 26 -11.23 -2.28 -5.97
C GLU A 26 -10.85 -2.64 -7.42
N LEU A 27 -11.46 -1.97 -8.41
CA LEU A 27 -11.10 -2.14 -9.81
C LEU A 27 -9.65 -1.71 -10.08
N PHE A 28 -9.25 -0.56 -9.52
CA PHE A 28 -7.87 -0.08 -9.60
C PHE A 28 -6.88 -1.04 -8.95
N TYR A 29 -7.19 -1.54 -7.76
CA TYR A 29 -6.36 -2.45 -6.96
C TYR A 29 -6.10 -3.74 -7.73
N ARG A 30 -7.18 -4.41 -8.19
CA ARG A 30 -7.10 -5.66 -8.96
C ARG A 30 -6.30 -5.47 -10.25
N GLY A 31 -6.50 -4.35 -10.94
CA GLY A 31 -5.77 -4.03 -12.16
C GLY A 31 -4.29 -3.71 -11.92
N THR A 32 -3.96 -3.06 -10.80
CA THR A 32 -2.63 -2.46 -10.59
C THR A 32 -1.69 -3.34 -9.77
N VAL A 33 -2.19 -4.12 -8.82
CA VAL A 33 -1.34 -4.87 -7.87
C VAL A 33 -0.34 -5.79 -8.56
N GLN A 34 -0.79 -6.60 -9.52
CA GLN A 34 0.09 -7.53 -10.25
C GLN A 34 1.10 -6.80 -11.14
N GLN A 35 0.68 -5.68 -11.76
CA GLN A 35 1.56 -4.86 -12.59
C GLN A 35 2.64 -4.17 -11.75
N LEU A 36 2.28 -3.71 -10.55
CA LEU A 36 3.20 -3.03 -9.63
C LEU A 36 4.22 -4.00 -9.05
N VAL A 37 3.79 -5.21 -8.65
CA VAL A 37 4.70 -6.28 -8.20
C VAL A 37 5.68 -6.64 -9.32
N ARG A 38 5.19 -6.88 -10.54
CA ARG A 38 6.06 -7.19 -11.68
C ARG A 38 7.05 -6.07 -11.98
N PHE A 39 6.60 -4.81 -11.93
CA PHE A 39 7.46 -3.65 -12.10
C PHE A 39 8.59 -3.61 -11.06
N LEU A 40 8.28 -3.86 -9.78
CA LEU A 40 9.30 -3.90 -8.73
C LEU A 40 10.27 -5.07 -8.89
N MET A 41 9.78 -6.24 -9.34
CA MET A 41 10.65 -7.37 -9.67
C MET A 41 11.60 -7.05 -10.82
N LEU A 42 11.14 -6.34 -11.86
CA LEU A 42 12.01 -5.87 -12.95
C LEU A 42 13.09 -4.89 -12.45
N GLN A 43 12.85 -4.16 -11.37
CA GLN A 43 13.85 -3.32 -10.71
C GLN A 43 14.83 -4.11 -9.81
N GLY A 44 14.64 -5.42 -9.66
CA GLY A 44 15.49 -6.31 -8.87
C GLY A 44 14.98 -6.58 -7.45
N ALA A 45 13.73 -6.25 -7.13
CA ALA A 45 13.12 -6.67 -5.86
C ALA A 45 12.87 -8.18 -5.84
N SER A 46 13.04 -8.81 -4.66
CA SER A 46 12.53 -10.17 -4.46
C SER A 46 11.00 -10.18 -4.54
N LEU A 47 10.38 -11.33 -4.85
CA LEU A 47 8.93 -11.44 -4.90
C LEU A 47 8.26 -11.06 -3.57
N ALA A 48 8.88 -11.44 -2.44
CA ALA A 48 8.39 -11.08 -1.11
C ALA A 48 8.44 -9.56 -0.91
N ASP A 49 9.59 -8.94 -1.17
CA ASP A 49 9.74 -7.49 -1.00
C ASP A 49 8.83 -6.70 -1.95
N ALA A 50 8.68 -7.18 -3.19
CA ALA A 50 7.81 -6.55 -4.18
C ALA A 50 6.34 -6.58 -3.75
N ARG A 51 5.88 -7.69 -3.18
CA ARG A 51 4.51 -7.82 -2.65
C ARG A 51 4.28 -6.91 -1.45
N ASP A 52 5.19 -6.91 -0.48
CA ASP A 52 5.10 -6.06 0.70
C ASP A 52 5.04 -4.58 0.30
N ILE A 53 5.98 -4.14 -0.55
CA ILE A 53 6.04 -2.74 -1.00
C ILE A 53 4.79 -2.36 -1.80
N ALA A 54 4.30 -3.25 -2.67
CA ALA A 54 3.09 -3.00 -3.44
C ALA A 54 1.87 -2.88 -2.53
N GLN A 55 1.73 -3.76 -1.54
CA GLN A 55 0.64 -3.73 -0.57
C GLN A 55 0.67 -2.42 0.23
N ASP A 56 1.80 -2.06 0.85
CA ASP A 56 1.95 -0.83 1.62
C ASP A 56 1.64 0.42 0.78
N THR A 57 2.08 0.42 -0.48
CA THR A 57 1.83 1.52 -1.41
C THR A 57 0.34 1.64 -1.73
N LEU A 58 -0.33 0.53 -2.02
CA LEU A 58 -1.76 0.54 -2.35
C LEU A 58 -2.64 0.83 -1.13
N SER A 59 -2.25 0.38 0.06
CA SER A 59 -2.89 0.79 1.33
C SER A 59 -2.76 2.31 1.54
N SER A 60 -1.57 2.87 1.33
CA SER A 60 -1.36 4.32 1.39
C SER A 60 -2.12 5.09 0.30
N ALA A 61 -2.35 4.47 -0.86
CA ALA A 61 -3.15 5.03 -1.94
C ALA A 61 -4.62 5.10 -1.53
N TYR A 62 -5.14 4.05 -0.89
CA TYR A 62 -6.52 3.98 -0.39
C TYR A 62 -6.81 5.10 0.61
N GLU A 63 -5.94 5.28 1.61
CA GLU A 63 -6.07 6.34 2.62
C GLU A 63 -6.13 7.75 2.02
N ARG A 64 -5.45 7.95 0.89
CA ARG A 64 -5.33 9.25 0.21
C ARG A 64 -6.14 9.34 -1.06
N TRP A 65 -7.00 8.36 -1.35
CA TRP A 65 -7.66 8.20 -2.65
C TRP A 65 -8.33 9.51 -3.12
N HIS A 66 -8.96 10.20 -2.18
CA HIS A 66 -9.63 11.50 -2.39
C HIS A 66 -8.75 12.69 -2.78
N LYS A 67 -7.45 12.59 -2.57
CA LYS A 67 -6.48 13.68 -2.82
C LYS A 67 -5.56 13.35 -4.00
N LEU A 68 -5.74 12.19 -4.63
CA LEU A 68 -4.88 11.72 -5.71
C LEU A 68 -5.52 11.98 -7.07
N ASP A 69 -5.00 12.98 -7.78
CA ASP A 69 -5.43 13.27 -9.16
C ASP A 69 -5.01 12.16 -10.14
N ASN A 70 -3.88 11.49 -9.85
CA ASN A 70 -3.38 10.39 -10.68
C ASN A 70 -2.87 9.22 -9.81
N PRO A 71 -3.77 8.32 -9.38
CA PRO A 71 -3.43 7.25 -8.45
C PRO A 71 -2.43 6.24 -9.03
N ARG A 72 -2.47 6.01 -10.35
CA ARG A 72 -1.53 5.12 -11.04
C ARG A 72 -0.11 5.68 -10.96
N ALA A 73 0.12 6.87 -11.51
CA ALA A 73 1.45 7.49 -11.53
C ALA A 73 2.00 7.70 -10.11
N TRP A 74 1.12 8.07 -9.17
CA TRP A 74 1.49 8.18 -7.76
C TRP A 74 1.98 6.85 -7.17
N SER A 75 1.24 5.76 -7.40
CA SER A 75 1.59 4.43 -6.88
C SER A 75 2.96 3.95 -7.38
N TYR A 76 3.24 4.06 -8.69
CA TYR A 76 4.55 3.68 -9.23
C TYR A 76 5.71 4.51 -8.66
N ARG A 77 5.50 5.82 -8.47
CA ARG A 77 6.49 6.71 -7.86
C ARG A 77 6.77 6.35 -6.41
N VAL A 78 5.72 6.12 -5.62
CA VAL A 78 5.83 5.79 -4.19
C VAL A 78 6.47 4.42 -4.00
N ALA A 79 6.05 3.42 -4.77
CA ALA A 79 6.62 2.08 -4.72
C ALA A 79 8.11 2.09 -5.08
N SER A 80 8.50 2.81 -6.14
CA SER A 80 9.92 2.94 -6.52
C SER A 80 10.75 3.56 -5.39
N ARG A 81 10.25 4.61 -4.74
CA ARG A 81 10.94 5.27 -3.62
C ARG A 81 11.01 4.39 -2.37
N ALA A 82 9.97 3.58 -2.11
CA ALA A 82 9.99 2.60 -1.03
C ALA A 82 11.04 1.51 -1.28
N PHE A 83 11.11 1.01 -2.52
CA PHE A 83 12.11 0.02 -2.92
C PHE A 83 13.54 0.55 -2.77
N ILE A 84 13.84 1.75 -3.30
CA ILE A 84 15.17 2.36 -3.17
C ILE A 84 15.56 2.51 -1.70
N ARG A 85 14.65 2.99 -0.84
CA ARG A 85 14.91 3.11 0.61
C ARG A 85 15.24 1.76 1.24
N LYS A 86 14.50 0.71 0.88
CA LYS A 86 14.76 -0.66 1.37
C LYS A 86 16.14 -1.15 0.93
N VAL A 87 16.48 -1.01 -0.35
CA VAL A 87 17.78 -1.42 -0.90
C VAL A 87 18.94 -0.68 -0.21
N VAL A 88 18.81 0.64 0.00
CA VAL A 88 19.84 1.44 0.69
C VAL A 88 19.98 0.99 2.14
N SER A 89 18.88 0.80 2.88
CA SER A 89 18.92 0.35 4.27
C SER A 89 19.52 -1.07 4.42
N THR A 90 19.22 -1.98 3.50
CA THR A 90 19.83 -3.31 3.48
C THR A 90 21.35 -3.24 3.27
N LYS A 91 21.84 -2.31 2.44
CA LYS A 91 23.28 -2.09 2.25
C LYS A 91 23.97 -1.58 3.53
N GLU A 92 23.35 -0.66 4.26
CA GLU A 92 23.88 -0.17 5.55
C GLU A 92 23.99 -1.29 6.60
N LYS A 93 23.06 -2.25 6.59
CA LYS A 93 23.08 -3.39 7.51
C LYS A 93 24.25 -4.35 7.26
N LEU A 94 24.75 -4.42 6.03
CA LEU A 94 25.93 -5.23 5.68
C LEU A 94 27.25 -4.55 6.09
N THR A 95 27.29 -3.22 6.14
CA THR A 95 28.49 -2.46 6.55
C THR A 95 28.53 -2.14 8.05
N GLY A 96 27.47 -2.45 8.81
CA GLY A 96 27.33 -2.21 10.26
C GLY A 96 27.98 -3.22 11.21
N ARG A 97 28.77 -4.20 10.72
CA ARG A 97 29.70 -4.96 11.57
C ARG A 97 31.10 -4.34 11.51
N CYS A 98 31.22 -3.09 11.93
CA CYS A 98 32.51 -2.50 12.25
C CYS A 98 32.40 -1.72 13.57
N GLY A 99 32.95 -2.32 14.63
CA GLY A 99 33.59 -1.60 15.74
C GLY A 99 32.74 -0.69 16.61
N ARG A 100 31.84 -1.25 17.43
CA ARG A 100 31.53 -0.62 18.73
C ARG A 100 32.45 -1.21 19.80
N ARG A 101 33.75 -0.89 19.69
CA ARG A 101 34.74 -1.12 20.75
C ARG A 101 34.79 0.13 21.62
N SER A 102 34.52 -0.08 22.91
CA SER A 102 35.07 0.63 24.06
C SER A 102 35.33 2.14 23.87
N LEU A 103 34.42 2.94 24.39
CA LEU A 103 34.84 4.08 25.22
C LEU A 103 34.23 3.89 26.60
N ASP A 104 34.90 3.01 27.34
CA ASP A 104 35.22 3.26 28.73
C ASP A 104 35.66 4.73 28.87
N ARG A 105 34.80 5.56 29.46
CA ARG A 105 35.17 6.90 29.90
C ARG A 105 34.60 7.10 31.29
N ALA A 106 35.43 6.68 32.24
CA ALA A 106 35.59 7.26 33.55
C ALA A 106 34.98 8.66 33.65
N ARG A 107 34.03 8.80 34.57
CA ARG A 107 33.83 10.06 35.28
C ARG A 107 33.60 9.71 36.74
N SER A 108 34.69 9.88 37.47
CA SER A 108 34.77 10.01 38.91
C SER A 108 34.13 11.32 39.38
#